data_AF-A0AA37LC40-F1
#
_entry.id   AF-A0AA37LC40-F1
#
_cell.length_a   1.000
_cell.length_b   1.000
_cell.length_c   1.000
_cell.angle_alpha   90.00
_cell.angle_beta   90.00
_cell.angle_gamma   90.00
#
_symmetry.space_group_name_H-M   'P 1'
#
loop_
_entity.id
_entity.type
_entity.pdbx_description
1 polymer ?
#
loop_
_entity_poly.entity_id
_entity_poly.type
_entity_poly.pdbx_seq_one_letter_code
_entity_poly.pdbx_strand_id
1 'polypeptide(L)'
;MPLRANLPGPLKQRDNSTARIASASGSAADRRHGLAELVRDEDIQYIVGDWMSEYNMALRGGAKADYPTSSSEFEPSFLEAIEPALESIDARRIKVAVNAGASDTKKLHDILVDVISDKGLKLRVAWIEGDEVIDVVQKGLESGEGFKNLTTGRQY
;
A
#
# COMPACT_ATOMS: atom_id res chain seq x y z
N MET A 1 -2.28 27.53 -2.64
CA MET A 1 -3.18 27.68 -3.80
C MET A 1 -4.56 27.25 -3.35
N PRO A 2 -5.65 28.01 -3.55
CA PRO A 2 -6.97 27.56 -3.15
C PRO A 2 -7.34 26.30 -3.96
N LEU A 3 -7.96 25.32 -3.29
CA LEU A 3 -8.61 24.15 -3.91
C LEU A 3 -9.42 24.63 -5.12
N ARG A 4 -9.33 23.93 -6.27
CA ARG A 4 -10.20 24.22 -7.43
C ARG A 4 -11.66 24.21 -6.93
N ALA A 5 -12.29 25.38 -6.88
CA ALA A 5 -13.58 25.64 -6.23
C ALA A 5 -14.77 24.84 -6.80
N ASN A 6 -14.55 24.05 -7.86
CA ASN A 6 -15.58 23.32 -8.59
C ASN A 6 -15.37 21.81 -8.60
N LEU A 7 -14.54 21.24 -7.71
CA LEU A 7 -14.44 19.79 -7.60
C LEU A 7 -15.78 19.22 -7.09
N PRO A 8 -16.37 18.21 -7.76
CA PRO A 8 -17.67 17.69 -7.37
C PRO A 8 -17.61 17.14 -5.95
N GLY A 9 -18.73 17.24 -5.24
CA GLY A 9 -18.89 16.78 -3.85
C GLY A 9 -18.65 15.27 -3.66
N PRO A 10 -18.86 14.77 -2.43
CA PRO A 10 -18.59 13.38 -2.05
C PRO A 10 -19.19 12.36 -3.01
N LEU A 11 -18.60 11.15 -3.09
CA LEU A 11 -19.04 10.06 -3.97
C LEU A 11 -20.57 9.85 -4.06
N LYS A 12 -21.28 9.94 -2.94
CA LYS A 12 -22.74 9.76 -2.88
C LYS A 12 -23.56 10.81 -3.64
N GLN A 13 -22.95 11.95 -3.96
CA GLN A 13 -23.57 13.07 -4.69
C GLN A 13 -23.22 13.06 -6.18
N ARG A 14 -22.40 12.10 -6.64
CA ARG A 14 -21.99 11.98 -8.03
C ARG A 14 -22.89 10.98 -8.75
N ASP A 15 -23.13 11.22 -10.03
CA ASP A 15 -23.75 10.24 -10.91
C ASP A 15 -22.89 8.96 -10.94
N ASN A 16 -23.52 7.80 -10.72
CA ASN A 16 -22.87 6.49 -10.67
C ASN A 16 -22.55 5.93 -12.08
N SER A 17 -22.83 6.68 -13.15
CA SER A 17 -22.57 6.23 -14.53
C SER A 17 -21.09 6.16 -14.91
N THR A 18 -20.20 6.89 -14.23
CA THR A 18 -18.77 6.98 -14.58
C THR A 18 -17.86 6.90 -13.36
N ALA A 19 -16.87 6.01 -13.40
CA ALA A 19 -15.82 5.92 -12.38
C ALA A 19 -14.55 6.68 -12.81
N ARG A 20 -14.06 7.59 -11.97
CA ARG A 20 -12.82 8.36 -12.18
C ARG A 20 -11.70 7.81 -11.31
N ILE A 21 -10.79 7.07 -11.93
CA ILE A 21 -9.69 6.38 -11.27
C ILE A 21 -8.38 7.05 -11.67
N ALA A 22 -7.58 7.47 -10.70
CA ALA A 22 -6.21 7.91 -10.93
C ALA A 22 -5.21 6.85 -10.47
N SER A 23 -4.05 6.85 -11.11
CA SER A 23 -2.90 6.06 -10.71
C SER A 23 -1.91 6.96 -9.96
N ALA A 24 -1.45 6.50 -8.80
CA ALA A 24 -0.34 7.09 -8.07
C ALA A 24 0.88 6.17 -8.18
N SER A 25 2.02 6.73 -8.55
CA SER A 25 3.28 6.02 -8.53
C SER A 25 3.83 5.99 -7.11
N GLY A 26 4.32 4.83 -6.66
CA GLY A 26 4.95 4.62 -5.36
C GLY A 26 6.45 4.35 -5.46
N SER A 27 7.10 4.78 -6.56
CA SER A 27 8.54 4.60 -6.74
C SER A 27 9.32 5.27 -5.63
N ALA A 28 10.43 4.65 -5.21
CA ALA A 28 11.34 5.25 -4.25
C ALA A 28 11.89 6.61 -4.72
N ALA A 29 11.94 6.85 -6.03
CA ALA A 29 12.41 8.11 -6.63
C ALA A 29 11.31 9.20 -6.74
N ASP A 30 10.05 8.89 -6.43
CA ASP A 30 8.96 9.83 -6.59
C ASP A 30 8.97 10.94 -5.53
N ARG A 31 8.47 12.11 -5.94
CA ARG A 31 8.09 13.18 -5.02
C ARG A 31 6.95 12.71 -4.09
N ARG A 32 7.21 12.62 -2.78
CA ARG A 32 6.22 12.13 -1.78
C ARG A 32 4.92 12.93 -1.76
N HIS A 33 5.01 14.23 -2.00
CA HIS A 33 3.85 15.13 -2.02
C HIS A 33 2.93 14.94 -3.25
N GLY A 34 3.31 14.13 -4.25
CA GLY A 34 2.53 13.99 -5.46
C GLY A 34 1.15 13.38 -5.27
N LEU A 35 1.01 12.45 -4.31
CA LEU A 35 -0.29 11.90 -3.95
C LEU A 35 -1.20 12.97 -3.35
N ALA A 36 -0.67 13.82 -2.46
CA ALA A 36 -1.44 14.89 -1.84
C ALA A 36 -1.90 15.94 -2.86
N GLU A 37 -1.07 16.29 -3.84
CA GLU A 37 -1.46 17.19 -4.93
C GLU A 37 -2.57 16.58 -5.81
N LEU A 38 -2.42 15.30 -6.19
CA LEU A 38 -3.41 14.57 -6.97
C LEU A 38 -4.78 14.54 -6.26
N VAL A 39 -4.77 14.20 -4.97
CA VAL A 39 -5.96 14.16 -4.10
C VAL A 39 -6.55 15.55 -3.89
N ARG A 40 -5.76 16.63 -3.96
CA ARG A 40 -6.27 17.98 -3.75
C ARG A 40 -6.88 18.57 -5.02
N ASP A 41 -6.22 18.41 -6.16
CA ASP A 41 -6.45 19.26 -7.32
C ASP A 41 -7.24 18.58 -8.46
N GLU A 42 -7.30 17.25 -8.49
CA GLU A 42 -7.92 16.49 -9.60
C GLU A 42 -9.33 15.99 -9.29
N ASP A 43 -10.18 15.90 -10.32
CA ASP A 43 -11.53 15.33 -10.21
C ASP A 43 -11.50 13.80 -10.26
N ILE A 44 -11.18 13.18 -9.13
CA ILE A 44 -11.03 11.74 -8.98
C ILE A 44 -11.96 11.18 -7.88
N GLN A 45 -12.20 9.88 -7.94
CA GLN A 45 -13.05 9.14 -7.01
C GLN A 45 -12.27 8.00 -6.35
N TYR A 46 -11.35 7.41 -7.10
CA TYR A 46 -10.55 6.27 -6.69
C TYR A 46 -9.09 6.54 -7.03
N ILE A 47 -8.20 6.04 -6.18
CA ILE A 47 -6.77 5.98 -6.43
C ILE A 47 -6.34 4.54 -6.34
N VAL A 48 -5.61 4.10 -7.35
CA VAL A 48 -4.81 2.88 -7.32
C VAL A 48 -3.34 3.27 -7.36
N GLY A 49 -2.46 2.46 -6.79
CA GLY A 49 -1.03 2.72 -6.89
C GLY A 49 -0.17 1.58 -6.41
N ASP A 50 1.08 1.63 -6.84
CA ASP A 50 2.06 0.56 -6.63
C ASP A 50 3.29 1.05 -5.86
N TRP A 51 3.49 0.53 -4.65
CA TRP A 51 4.64 0.83 -3.78
C TRP A 51 5.62 -0.34 -3.67
N MET A 52 5.27 -1.51 -4.23
CA MET A 52 6.03 -2.74 -4.06
C MET A 52 6.50 -3.29 -5.38
N SER A 53 7.82 -3.38 -5.52
CA SER A 53 8.45 -4.16 -6.58
C SER A 53 8.85 -5.54 -6.08
N GLU A 54 9.13 -6.45 -7.03
CA GLU A 54 9.75 -7.75 -6.74
C GLU A 54 11.03 -7.60 -5.90
N TYR A 55 11.84 -6.57 -6.19
CA TYR A 55 13.05 -6.26 -5.43
C TYR A 55 12.73 -5.93 -3.97
N ASN A 56 11.77 -5.03 -3.73
CA ASN A 56 11.41 -4.65 -2.37
C ASN A 56 10.80 -5.83 -1.62
N MET A 57 9.88 -6.56 -2.25
CA MET A 57 9.25 -7.74 -1.64
C MET A 57 10.29 -8.79 -1.22
N ALA A 58 11.30 -9.05 -2.05
CA ALA A 58 12.37 -9.98 -1.72
C ALA A 58 13.19 -9.50 -0.51
N LEU A 59 13.54 -8.21 -0.46
CA LEU A 59 14.26 -7.63 0.68
C LEU A 59 13.44 -7.69 1.98
N ARG A 60 12.17 -7.29 1.91
CA ARG A 60 11.22 -7.31 3.04
C ARG A 60 10.94 -8.73 3.52
N GLY A 61 10.83 -9.68 2.60
CA GLY A 61 10.70 -11.10 2.91
C GLY A 61 11.93 -11.66 3.62
N GLY A 62 13.14 -11.35 3.11
CA GLY A 62 14.39 -11.76 3.76
C GLY A 62 14.55 -11.19 5.17
N ALA A 63 14.28 -9.89 5.34
CA ALA A 63 14.33 -9.23 6.64
C ALA A 63 13.32 -9.83 7.65
N LYS A 64 12.11 -10.19 7.20
CA LYS A 64 11.13 -10.90 8.03
C LYS A 64 11.62 -12.29 8.43
N ALA A 65 12.29 -13.02 7.54
CA ALA A 65 12.85 -14.33 7.85
C ALA A 65 13.99 -14.25 8.90
N ASP A 66 14.88 -13.26 8.77
CA ASP A 66 15.98 -13.04 9.72
C ASP A 66 15.48 -12.52 11.09
N TYR A 67 14.41 -11.72 11.07
CA TYR A 67 13.90 -11.00 12.25
C TYR A 67 12.37 -11.06 12.35
N PRO A 68 11.76 -12.23 12.64
CA PRO A 68 10.33 -12.47 12.48
C PRO A 68 9.42 -11.66 13.44
N THR A 69 9.96 -11.11 14.53
CA THR A 69 9.16 -10.41 15.56
C THR A 69 9.52 -8.93 15.74
N SER A 70 10.63 -8.46 15.15
CA SER A 70 11.13 -7.09 15.34
C SER A 70 11.21 -6.27 14.06
N SER A 71 10.93 -6.88 12.91
CA SER A 71 10.98 -6.24 11.61
C SER A 71 9.66 -5.51 11.31
N SER A 72 9.71 -4.44 10.53
CA SER A 72 8.54 -3.66 10.08
C SER A 72 8.58 -3.65 8.57
N GLU A 73 8.07 -4.72 7.99
CA GLU A 73 8.34 -5.05 6.59
C GLU A 73 7.18 -4.66 5.69
N PHE A 74 6.92 -3.35 5.67
CA PHE A 74 6.05 -2.64 4.74
C PHE A 74 6.85 -1.51 4.06
N GLU A 75 6.23 -0.81 3.10
CA GLU A 75 6.88 0.28 2.36
C GLU A 75 6.78 1.63 3.10
N PRO A 76 7.87 2.16 3.70
CA PRO A 76 7.79 3.38 4.51
C PRO A 76 7.45 4.62 3.67
N SER A 77 7.87 4.64 2.41
CA SER A 77 7.58 5.69 1.43
C SER A 77 6.08 5.86 1.16
N PHE A 78 5.27 4.84 1.45
CA PHE A 78 3.81 4.97 1.39
C PHE A 78 3.27 5.84 2.52
N LEU A 79 3.75 5.68 3.76
CA LEU A 79 3.34 6.53 4.88
C LEU A 79 3.69 8.00 4.61
N GLU A 80 4.90 8.25 4.11
CA GLU A 80 5.35 9.59 3.71
C GLU A 80 4.45 10.23 2.64
N ALA A 81 3.89 9.43 1.73
CA ALA A 81 3.05 9.91 0.64
C ALA A 81 1.58 10.06 1.04
N ILE A 82 1.03 9.12 1.83
CA ILE A 82 -0.39 9.08 2.18
C ILE A 82 -0.73 10.07 3.30
N GLU A 83 0.15 10.25 4.28
CA GLU A 83 -0.16 11.07 5.46
C GLU A 83 -0.56 12.51 5.10
N PRO A 84 0.17 13.23 4.22
CA PRO A 84 -0.22 14.58 3.81
C PRO A 84 -1.52 14.63 2.99
N ALA A 85 -1.99 13.50 2.47
CA ALA A 85 -3.21 13.41 1.68
C ALA A 85 -4.47 13.08 2.49
N LEU A 86 -4.33 12.55 3.72
CA LEU A 86 -5.44 11.96 4.50
C LEU A 86 -6.62 12.92 4.72
N GLU A 87 -6.36 14.18 5.06
CA GLU A 87 -7.43 15.16 5.28
C GLU A 87 -8.26 15.40 4.02
N SER A 88 -7.60 15.52 2.87
CA SER A 88 -8.27 15.71 1.58
C SER A 88 -8.98 14.44 1.14
N ILE A 89 -8.42 13.25 1.42
CA ILE A 89 -9.08 11.96 1.18
C ILE A 89 -10.39 11.87 1.99
N ASP A 90 -10.38 12.22 3.27
CA ASP A 90 -11.58 12.15 4.12
C ASP A 90 -12.63 13.19 3.71
N ALA A 91 -12.22 14.44 3.50
CA ALA A 91 -13.12 15.52 3.09
C ALA A 91 -13.82 15.21 1.76
N ARG A 92 -13.07 14.65 0.80
CA ARG A 92 -13.58 14.33 -0.54
C ARG A 92 -14.17 12.91 -0.67
N ARG A 93 -14.02 12.09 0.36
CA ARG A 93 -14.42 10.67 0.37
C ARG A 93 -13.80 9.86 -0.78
N ILE A 94 -12.53 10.13 -1.10
CA ILE A 94 -11.78 9.38 -2.10
C ILE A 94 -11.46 7.99 -1.54
N LYS A 95 -11.55 6.96 -2.38
CA LYS A 95 -11.13 5.60 -2.00
C LYS A 95 -9.73 5.32 -2.53
N VAL A 96 -8.90 4.68 -1.73
CA VAL A 96 -7.51 4.35 -2.06
C VAL A 96 -7.32 2.84 -1.94
N ALA A 97 -6.70 2.22 -2.95
CA ALA A 97 -6.31 0.82 -2.94
C ALA A 97 -4.87 0.69 -3.44
N VAL A 98 -3.97 0.16 -2.62
CA VAL A 98 -2.53 0.07 -2.92
C VAL A 98 -1.95 -1.24 -2.38
N ASN A 99 -0.82 -1.66 -2.96
CA ASN A 99 0.01 -2.74 -2.46
C ASN A 99 1.26 -2.13 -1.76
N ALA A 100 1.12 -1.73 -0.50
CA ALA A 100 2.23 -1.09 0.25
C ALA A 100 2.67 -1.90 1.49
N GLY A 101 1.98 -2.98 1.82
CA GLY A 101 2.18 -3.71 3.08
C GLY A 101 3.32 -4.72 3.10
N ALA A 102 3.93 -5.04 1.94
CA ALA A 102 4.94 -6.09 1.76
C ALA A 102 4.65 -7.34 2.56
N SER A 103 5.54 -7.74 3.47
CA SER A 103 5.39 -8.95 4.27
C SER A 103 4.75 -8.69 5.64
N ASP A 104 4.33 -7.44 5.93
CA ASP A 104 3.62 -7.05 7.16
C ASP A 104 2.50 -6.02 6.89
N THR A 105 1.46 -6.49 6.20
CA THR A 105 0.29 -5.66 5.84
C THR A 105 -0.48 -5.18 7.06
N LYS A 106 -0.54 -5.99 8.12
CA LYS A 106 -1.23 -5.68 9.37
C LYS A 106 -0.53 -4.55 10.11
N LYS A 107 0.81 -4.55 10.22
CA LYS A 107 1.53 -3.46 10.89
C LYS A 107 1.32 -2.12 10.21
N LEU A 108 1.35 -2.09 8.87
CA LEU A 108 1.05 -0.88 8.11
C LEU A 108 -0.39 -0.39 8.38
N HIS A 109 -1.35 -1.31 8.44
CA HIS A 109 -2.72 -0.99 8.80
C HIS A 109 -2.81 -0.34 10.19
N ASP A 110 -2.22 -0.97 11.21
CA ASP A 110 -2.32 -0.50 12.60
C ASP A 110 -1.72 0.90 12.73
N ILE A 111 -0.56 1.14 12.14
CA ILE A 111 0.08 2.47 12.09
C ILE A 111 -0.85 3.50 11.41
N LEU A 112 -1.42 3.14 10.26
CA LEU A 112 -2.28 4.06 9.52
C LEU A 112 -3.57 4.38 10.28
N VAL A 113 -4.14 3.41 11.01
CA VAL A 113 -5.31 3.62 11.89
C VAL A 113 -4.98 4.60 13.01
N ASP A 114 -3.83 4.45 13.66
CA ASP A 114 -3.38 5.36 14.71
C ASP A 114 -3.23 6.79 14.17
N VAL A 115 -2.54 6.95 13.03
CA VAL A 115 -2.37 8.25 12.36
C VAL A 115 -3.71 8.90 11.98
N ILE A 116 -4.68 8.10 11.49
CA ILE A 116 -6.03 8.58 11.15
C ILE A 116 -6.79 9.01 12.40
N SER A 117 -6.68 8.25 13.49
CA SER A 117 -7.32 8.53 14.77
C SER A 117 -6.77 9.82 15.39
N ASP A 118 -5.44 9.99 15.40
CA ASP A 118 -4.77 11.18 15.93
C ASP A 118 -5.17 12.47 15.20
N LYS A 119 -5.45 12.37 13.90
CA LYS A 119 -5.96 13.49 13.09
C LYS A 119 -7.48 13.68 13.20
N GLY A 120 -8.20 12.82 13.94
CA GLY A 120 -9.65 12.90 14.12
C GLY A 120 -10.46 12.60 12.85
N LEU A 121 -9.88 11.90 11.89
CA LEU A 121 -10.49 11.61 10.59
C LEU A 121 -11.42 10.40 10.67
N LYS A 122 -12.42 10.32 9.78
CA LYS A 122 -13.43 9.24 9.78
C LYS A 122 -13.22 8.23 8.65
N LEU A 123 -11.96 7.99 8.31
CA LEU A 123 -11.55 7.04 7.29
C LEU A 123 -11.68 5.60 7.81
N ARG A 124 -11.98 4.68 6.90
CA ARG A 124 -11.97 3.23 7.18
C ARG A 124 -10.79 2.63 6.45
N VAL A 125 -9.98 1.87 7.18
CA VAL A 125 -8.83 1.14 6.64
C VAL A 125 -9.14 -0.35 6.70
N ALA A 126 -8.70 -1.06 5.66
CA ALA A 126 -8.69 -2.51 5.62
C ALA A 126 -7.36 -2.95 5.01
N TRP A 127 -6.84 -4.09 5.45
CA TRP A 127 -5.69 -4.74 4.83
C TRP A 127 -6.11 -6.08 4.26
N ILE A 128 -5.37 -6.53 3.26
CA ILE A 128 -5.52 -7.84 2.64
C ILE A 128 -4.14 -8.48 2.70
N GLU A 129 -4.08 -9.67 3.26
CA GLU A 129 -2.88 -10.48 3.36
C GLU A 129 -3.04 -11.73 2.48
N GLY A 130 -1.94 -12.19 1.88
CA GLY A 130 -1.88 -13.45 1.14
C GLY A 130 -1.49 -14.61 2.05
N ASP A 131 -1.39 -15.80 1.47
CA ASP A 131 -0.92 -16.97 2.20
C ASP A 131 0.57 -16.82 2.59
N GLU A 132 0.89 -17.09 3.85
CA GLU A 132 2.27 -17.24 4.32
C GLU A 132 2.69 -18.70 4.13
N VAL A 133 3.68 -18.93 3.27
CA VAL A 133 4.10 -20.29 2.85
C VAL A 133 5.48 -20.67 3.37
N ILE A 134 6.12 -19.83 4.19
CA ILE A 134 7.48 -20.10 4.69
C ILE A 134 7.59 -21.45 5.39
N ASP A 135 6.62 -21.79 6.25
CA ASP A 135 6.58 -23.07 6.97
C ASP A 135 6.38 -24.26 6.03
N VAL A 136 5.60 -24.07 4.96
CA VAL A 136 5.34 -25.11 3.95
C VAL A 136 6.62 -25.39 3.16
N VAL A 137 7.31 -24.33 2.73
CA VAL A 137 8.59 -24.43 2.02
C VAL A 137 9.66 -25.09 2.90
N GLN A 138 9.75 -24.68 4.17
CA GLN A 138 10.72 -25.26 5.11
C GLN A 138 10.48 -26.75 5.35
N LYS A 139 9.22 -27.17 5.52
CA LYS A 139 8.87 -28.60 5.64
C LYS A 139 9.23 -29.39 4.38
N GLY A 140 8.98 -28.82 3.20
CA GLY A 140 9.38 -29.42 1.92
C GLY A 140 10.89 -29.68 1.87
N LEU A 141 11.69 -28.66 2.21
CA LEU A 141 13.15 -28.77 2.29
C LEU A 141 13.61 -29.85 3.28
N GLU A 142 13.05 -29.88 4.49
CA GLU A 142 13.37 -30.87 5.51
C GLU A 142 13.00 -32.31 5.09
N SER A 143 11.95 -32.46 4.29
CA SER A 143 11.53 -33.76 3.74
C SER A 143 12.31 -34.23 2.50
N GLY A 144 13.28 -33.43 2.04
CA GLY A 144 14.12 -33.74 0.88
C GLY A 144 13.49 -33.40 -0.47
N GLU A 145 12.43 -32.59 -0.50
CA GLU A 145 11.93 -32.03 -1.76
C GLU A 145 12.96 -31.06 -2.33
N GLY A 146 13.36 -31.27 -3.59
CA GLY A 146 14.33 -30.42 -4.27
C GLY A 146 13.67 -29.17 -4.87
N PHE A 147 14.19 -27.99 -4.55
CA PHE A 147 13.76 -26.75 -5.19
C PHE A 147 14.69 -26.42 -6.34
N LYS A 148 14.30 -26.82 -7.55
CA LYS A 148 15.05 -26.50 -8.76
C LYS A 148 14.89 -25.02 -9.11
N ASN A 149 16.01 -24.30 -9.14
CA ASN A 149 16.03 -22.92 -9.60
C ASN A 149 15.59 -22.83 -11.07
N LEU A 150 14.56 -22.04 -11.35
CA LEU A 150 13.93 -21.95 -12.68
C LEU A 150 14.89 -21.38 -13.76
N THR A 151 15.81 -20.50 -13.36
CA THR A 151 16.72 -19.80 -14.29
C THR A 151 17.98 -20.62 -14.59
N THR A 152 18.60 -21.21 -13.57
CA THR A 152 19.90 -21.88 -13.66
C THR A 152 19.79 -23.40 -13.71
N GLY A 153 18.62 -23.96 -13.35
CA GLY A 153 18.40 -25.40 -13.24
C GLY A 153 19.13 -26.09 -12.08
N ARG A 154 19.84 -25.34 -11.23
CA ARG A 154 20.53 -25.87 -10.04
C ARG A 154 19.52 -26.35 -9.00
N GLN A 155 19.87 -27.44 -8.32
CA GLN A 155 19.17 -27.93 -7.14
C GLN A 155 19.75 -27.27 -5.90
N TYR A 156 18.89 -26.92 -4.95
CA TYR A 156 19.24 -26.39 -3.63
C TYR A 156 18.56 -27.21 -2.56
#